data_AF-A0A835EHX8-F1
#
_entry.id   AF-A0A835EHX8-F1
#
_cell.length_a   1.000
_cell.length_b   1.000
_cell.length_c   1.000
_cell.angle_alpha   90.00
_cell.angle_beta   90.00
_cell.angle_gamma   90.00
#
_symmetry.space_group_name_H-M   'P 1'
#
loop_
_entity.id
_entity.type
_entity.pdbx_description
1 polymer ?
#
loop_
_entity_poly.entity_id
_entity_poly.type
_entity_poly.pdbx_seq_one_letter_code
_entity_poly.pdbx_strand_id
1 'polypeptide(L)' 'MGDQTGEVEDLERILSDTSAEPIKISFAAIKYVTKNFAIVIGEGGFGKVYLVRFGGLQNGMIAVKKLFATTDFSDKQFL' A
#
# COMPACT_ATOMS: atom_id res chain seq x y z
N MET A 1 1.31 -17.41 -13.76
CA MET A 1 0.96 -16.02 -13.40
C MET A 1 -0.31 -16.11 -12.60
N GLY A 2 -0.24 -15.90 -11.28
CA GLY A 2 -1.44 -15.90 -10.44
C GLY A 2 -2.38 -14.79 -10.87
N ASP A 3 -3.67 -15.04 -10.74
CA ASP A 3 -4.76 -14.12 -11.04
C ASP A 3 -4.65 -12.86 -10.16
N GLN A 4 -3.86 -11.90 -10.63
CA GLN A 4 -3.66 -10.60 -10.00
C GLN A 4 -4.93 -9.74 -10.07
N THR A 5 -5.87 -10.09 -10.94
CA THR A 5 -7.14 -9.39 -11.15
C THR A 5 -8.11 -9.63 -9.99
N GLY A 6 -8.24 -10.87 -9.51
CA GLY A 6 -9.11 -11.19 -8.37
C GLY A 6 -8.71 -10.51 -7.05
N GLU A 7 -7.41 -10.51 -6.70
CA GLU A 7 -6.95 -9.86 -5.45
C GLU A 7 -7.16 -8.32 -5.47
N VAL A 8 -7.14 -7.70 -6.65
CA VAL A 8 -7.36 -6.26 -6.80
C VAL A 8 -8.83 -5.91 -6.67
N GLU A 9 -9.73 -6.75 -7.19
CA GLU A 9 -11.18 -6.59 -7.01
C GLU A 9 -11.57 -6.74 -5.53
N ASP A 10 -10.96 -7.71 -4.82
CA ASP A 10 -11.16 -7.87 -3.37
C ASP A 10 -10.72 -6.63 -2.58
N LEU A 11 -9.60 -6.01 -2.96
CA LEU A 11 -9.17 -4.74 -2.38
C LEU A 11 -10.21 -3.64 -2.60
N GLU A 12 -10.66 -3.44 -3.85
CA GLU A 12 -11.65 -2.41 -4.17
C GLU A 12 -12.94 -2.60 -3.38
N ARG A 13 -13.40 -3.85 -3.24
CA ARG A 13 -14.58 -4.20 -2.44
C ARG A 13 -14.42 -3.76 -0.99
N ILE A 14 -13.29 -4.08 -0.35
CA ILE A 14 -13.04 -3.75 1.06
C ILE A 14 -12.93 -2.25 1.29
N LEU A 15 -12.36 -1.52 0.35
CA LEU A 15 -12.23 -0.07 0.45
C LEU A 15 -13.58 0.65 0.32
N SER A 16 -14.54 0.02 -0.35
CA SER A 16 -15.90 0.53 -0.48
C SER A 16 -16.81 0.18 0.71
N ASP A 17 -16.43 -0.82 1.51
CA ASP A 17 -17.22 -1.33 2.62
C ASP A 17 -16.59 -0.93 3.97
N THR A 18 -17.21 0.03 4.65
CA THR A 18 -16.74 0.50 5.96
C THR A 18 -16.82 -0.54 7.08
N SER A 19 -17.55 -1.64 6.87
CA SER A 19 -17.65 -2.76 7.80
C SER A 19 -16.70 -3.91 7.47
N ALA A 20 -15.87 -3.78 6.43
CA ALA A 20 -15.02 -4.87 5.98
C ALA A 20 -13.87 -5.17 6.96
N GLU A 21 -13.62 -6.46 7.14
CA GLU A 21 -12.48 -6.96 7.90
C GLU A 21 -11.16 -6.88 7.09
N PRO A 22 -10.00 -6.78 7.77
CA PRO A 22 -8.70 -6.80 7.10
C PRO A 22 -8.47 -8.08 6.29
N ILE A 23 -7.95 -7.95 5.07
CA ILE A 23 -7.54 -9.09 4.25
C ILE A 23 -6.03 -9.26 4.15
N LYS A 24 -5.62 -10.49 3.84
CA LYS A 24 -4.29 -10.76 3.34
C LYS A 24 -4.24 -10.45 1.85
N ILE A 25 -3.17 -9.81 1.43
CA ILE A 25 -2.88 -9.52 0.04
C ILE A 25 -1.46 -9.97 -0.29
N SER A 26 -1.26 -10.48 -1.50
CA SER A 26 0.08 -10.90 -1.93
C SER A 26 1.00 -9.69 -2.16
N PHE A 27 2.30 -9.90 -1.94
CA PHE A 27 3.30 -8.89 -2.29
C PHE A 27 3.29 -8.56 -3.79
N ALA A 28 2.96 -9.53 -4.64
CA ALA A 28 2.84 -9.33 -6.09
C ALA A 28 1.71 -8.35 -6.42
N ALA A 29 0.53 -8.52 -5.82
CA ALA A 29 -0.59 -7.60 -5.98
C ALA A 29 -0.26 -6.19 -5.44
N ILE A 30 0.38 -6.09 -4.26
CA ILE A 30 0.87 -4.78 -3.74
C ILE A 30 1.81 -4.11 -4.74
N LYS A 31 2.77 -4.87 -5.29
CA LYS A 31 3.72 -4.35 -6.28
C LYS A 31 3.01 -3.91 -7.56
N TYR A 32 1.99 -4.64 -8.00
CA TYR A 32 1.18 -4.30 -9.16
C TYR A 32 0.40 -2.99 -8.95
N VAL A 33 -0.39 -2.88 -7.87
CA VAL A 33 -1.25 -1.71 -7.61
C VAL A 33 -0.45 -0.44 -7.31
N THR A 34 0.74 -0.58 -6.74
CA THR A 34 1.67 0.54 -6.53
C THR A 34 2.48 0.91 -7.77
N LYS A 35 2.24 0.24 -8.92
CA LYS A 35 3.04 0.38 -10.15
C LYS A 35 4.53 0.23 -9.89
N ASN A 36 4.89 -0.82 -9.16
CA ASN A 36 6.22 -1.08 -8.64
C ASN A 36 6.74 0.06 -7.74
N PHE A 37 5.92 0.49 -6.77
CA PHE A 37 6.27 1.52 -5.79
C PHE A 37 6.65 2.88 -6.42
N ALA A 38 5.88 3.34 -7.42
CA ALA A 38 6.26 4.49 -8.26
C ALA A 38 6.07 5.87 -7.62
N ILE A 39 5.01 6.08 -6.83
CA ILE A 39 4.65 7.41 -6.30
C ILE A 39 4.81 7.42 -4.80
N VAL A 40 5.87 8.06 -4.29
CA VAL A 40 6.09 8.27 -2.85
C VAL A 40 5.34 9.53 -2.40
N ILE A 41 4.60 9.43 -1.31
CA ILE A 41 3.89 10.55 -0.66
C ILE A 41 4.37 10.83 0.76
N GLY A 42 5.26 9.98 1.30
CA GLY A 42 5.87 10.20 2.59
C GLY A 42 7.06 9.28 2.79
N GLU A 43 8.09 9.77 3.48
CA GLU A 43 9.27 9.02 3.87
C GLU A 43 9.63 9.43 5.30
N GLY A 44 9.92 8.44 6.13
CA GLY A 44 10.40 8.65 7.49
C GLY A 44 11.31 7.51 7.92
N GLY A 45 11.79 7.54 9.17
CA GLY A 45 12.76 6.56 9.66
C GLY A 45 12.34 5.09 9.54
N PHE A 46 11.03 4.83 9.51
CA PHE A 46 10.48 3.48 9.48
C PHE A 46 10.11 2.98 8.09
N GLY A 47 10.15 3.83 7.04
CA GLY A 47 9.79 3.39 5.70
C GLY A 47 9.25 4.48 4.79
N LYS A 48 8.74 4.02 3.63
CA LYS A 48 8.13 4.85 2.58
C LYS A 48 6.64 4.57 2.47
N VAL A 49 5.87 5.61 2.23
CA VAL A 49 4.44 5.57 1.96
C VAL A 49 4.22 5.88 0.49
N TYR A 50 3.49 5.02 -0.20
CA TYR A 50 3.22 5.11 -1.64
C TYR A 50 1.74 5.36 -1.90
N LEU A 51 1.44 6.21 -2.89
CA LEU A 51 0.07 6.50 -3.31
C LEU A 51 -0.40 5.49 -4.35
N VAL A 52 -1.56 4.89 -4.09
CA VAL A 52 -2.32 4.09 -5.05
C VAL A 52 -3.64 4.82 -5.35
N ARG A 53 -4.03 4.83 -6.62
CA ARG A 53 -5.31 5.41 -7.09
C ARG A 53 -6.12 4.30 -7.75
N PHE A 54 -7.33 4.06 -7.26
CA PHE A 54 -8.30 3.15 -7.88
C PHE A 54 -9.37 3.94 -8.64
N GLY A 55 -9.78 3.41 -9.79
CA GLY A 55 -10.70 4.08 -10.71
C GLY A 55 -12.18 3.92 -10.36
N GLY A 56 -12.54 2.92 -9.55
CA GLY A 56 -13.94 2.58 -9.23
C GLY A 56 -14.55 3.34 -8.04
N LEU A 57 -13.73 3.65 -7.03
CA LEU A 57 -14.14 4.47 -5.89
C LEU A 57 -13.82 5.92 -6.22
N GLN A 58 -14.79 6.84 -6.18
CA GLN A 58 -14.64 8.25 -6.60
C GLN A 58 -13.32 8.89 -6.14
N ASN A 59 -12.26 8.80 -6.96
CA ASN A 59 -10.90 9.18 -6.61
C ASN A 59 -10.39 8.63 -5.25
N GLY A 60 -10.69 7.37 -4.94
CA GLY A 60 -10.16 6.68 -3.76
C GLY A 60 -8.63 6.65 -3.79
N MET A 61 -8.00 7.33 -2.82
CA MET A 61 -6.55 7.36 -2.65
C MET A 61 -6.16 6.48 -1.47
N ILE A 62 -5.21 5.57 -1.70
CA ILE A 62 -4.69 4.68 -0.65
C ILE A 62 -3.22 4.96 -0.41
N ALA A 63 -2.83 4.92 0.86
CA ALA A 63 -1.46 4.90 1.31
C ALA A 63 -0.99 3.45 1.55
N VAL A 64 0.01 3.00 0.79
CA VAL A 64 0.71 1.73 1.03
C VAL A 64 2.02 2.04 1.74
N LYS A 65 2.17 1.63 3.01
CA LYS A 65 3.42 1.81 3.76
C LYS A 65 4.32 0.58 3.63
N LYS A 66 5.52 0.76 3.08
CA LYS A 66 6.58 -0.27 3.05
C LYS A 66 7.62 0.06 4.11
N LEU A 67 7.80 -0.86 5.05
CA LEU A 67 8.79 -0.70 6.12
C LEU A 67 10.21 -0.97 5.61
N PHE A 68 11.19 -0.24 6.16
CA PHE A 68 12.59 -0.59 5.99
C PHE A 68 12.91 -1.82 6.87
N ALA A 69 13.68 -2.76 6.34
CA ALA A 69 14.14 -3.90 7.14
C ALA A 69 15.13 -3.36 8.18
N THR A 70 14.68 -3.32 9.45
CA THR A 70 15.44 -3.02 10.68
C THR A 70 16.76 -2.27 10.43
N THR A 71 16.68 -0.96 10.24
CA THR A 71 17.84 -0.10 10.32
C THR A 71 17.97 0.35 11.77
N ASP A 72 19.14 0.19 12.39
CA ASP A 72 19.39 0.67 13.75
C ASP A 72 18.94 2.12 13.87
N PHE A 73 17.90 2.35 14.68
CA PHE A 73 17.33 3.66 14.91
C PHE A 73 18.30 4.46 15.78
N SER A 74 19.24 5.16 15.16
CA SER A 74 19.97 6.21 15.88
C SER A 74 19.05 7.40 16.08
N ASP A 75 19.06 8.01 17.27
CA ASP A 75 18.26 9.20 17.64
C ASP A 75 18.42 10.40 16.68
N LYS A 76 19.40 10.34 15.76
CA LYS A 76 19.61 11.32 14.70
C LYS A 76 18.43 11.47 13.72
N GLN A 77 17.47 10.55 13.72
CA GLN A 77 16.26 10.66 12.91
C GLN A 77 15.16 11.54 13.53
N PHE A 78 15.35 12.03 14.76
CA PHE A 78 14.39 12.87 15.49
C PHE A 78 14.92 14.28 15.81
N LEU A 79 15.98 14.72 15.15
CA LEU A 79 16.59 16.07 15.28
C LEU A 79 16.06 17.05 14.23
#